data_AF-A0A7V8XPM6-F1
#
_entry.id   AF-A0A7V8XPM6-F1
#
_cell.length_a   1.000
_cell.length_b   1.000
_cell.length_c   1.000
_cell.angle_alpha   90.00
_cell.angle_beta   90.00
_cell.angle_gamma   90.00
#
_symmetry.space_group_name_H-M   'P 1'
#
loop_
_entity.id
_entity.type
_entity.pdbx_description
1 polymer ?
#
loop_
_entity_poly.entity_id
_entity_poly.type
_entity_poly.pdbx_seq_one_letter_code
_entity_poly.pdbx_strand_id
1 'polypeptide(L)'
;MLRLKQNILGTAAFAVLAVAFGCSGPANSDRPTDTTSQPAKATSTADRSDAGKILDKWPNRPVLAARQMMAQYGEPQEVTSEKLVWHNEGPYKRIVVTKLEIPHDFPKPHMDYLAHTIDYRAPADKASALVDFDGSVIVDRTAGEMTARCDLEGHNILTLNLAHDIVTGKTDAAQARKSFGEYVVQDALGNYPKYVTALQFQPMASPADPGSPIIPGSPKRAVDGAVGTSGTDNADGEVLGFVGAVDENEILAAAEVAKKKVGSEVKDYATMLHKAHGQHLADTMKLGQKIGVSPVETADVDKLRVKGAGNLASLISLDDDKFERGYLDAMVKGHTEVIEMIDNQLLKTAKNPELQAHLKATRDAVTMHLEQAKKLQSDSQR
;
A
#
# COMPACT_ATOMS: atom_id res chain seq x y z
N MET A 1 -12.35 -17.10 53.83
CA MET A 1 -13.62 -17.42 53.14
C MET A 1 -13.35 -17.36 51.64
N LEU A 2 -13.02 -18.51 51.02
CA LEU A 2 -13.91 -19.32 50.13
C LEU A 2 -14.35 -18.51 48.89
N ARG A 3 -14.16 -18.90 47.62
CA ARG A 3 -13.79 -20.15 46.92
C ARG A 3 -13.49 -19.72 45.46
N LEU A 4 -12.31 -19.98 44.90
CA LEU A 4 -11.92 -21.13 44.07
C LEU A 4 -12.98 -21.66 43.10
N LYS A 5 -12.68 -21.64 41.79
CA LYS A 5 -12.78 -22.80 40.87
C LYS A 5 -11.77 -22.68 39.72
N GLN A 6 -10.75 -23.54 39.78
CA GLN A 6 -9.96 -24.06 38.65
C GLN A 6 -10.61 -25.34 38.11
N ASN A 7 -10.27 -25.69 36.87
CA ASN A 7 -10.03 -27.03 36.28
C ASN A 7 -9.31 -26.73 34.94
N ILE A 8 -8.07 -27.13 34.58
CA ILE A 8 -7.29 -28.40 34.68
C ILE A 8 -8.08 -29.55 34.04
N LEU A 9 -7.64 -30.30 33.01
CA LEU A 9 -6.41 -31.07 32.72
C LEU A 9 -6.11 -31.04 31.19
N GLY A 10 -4.94 -31.38 30.66
CA GLY A 10 -3.82 -32.11 31.25
C GLY A 10 -2.59 -32.18 30.32
N THR A 11 -1.45 -32.25 30.99
CA THR A 11 -0.07 -32.40 30.57
C THR A 11 0.29 -33.79 30.03
N ALA A 12 1.32 -33.86 29.19
CA ALA A 12 2.32 -34.91 29.25
C ALA A 12 3.72 -34.32 28.99
N ALA A 13 4.55 -34.36 30.02
CA ALA A 13 5.95 -33.98 29.99
C ALA A 13 6.81 -35.25 29.84
N PHE A 14 7.95 -35.14 29.15
CA PHE A 14 9.11 -35.99 29.36
C PHE A 14 10.34 -35.10 29.49
N ALA A 15 10.97 -35.18 30.67
CA ALA A 15 12.26 -34.60 31.01
C ALA A 15 13.40 -35.60 30.71
N VAL A 16 14.64 -35.08 30.77
CA VAL A 16 15.98 -35.72 30.88
C VAL A 16 16.90 -35.00 29.87
N LEU A 17 18.11 -34.51 30.13
CA LEU A 17 18.97 -34.30 31.30
C LEU A 17 20.17 -33.54 30.69
N ALA A 18 20.51 -32.33 31.16
CA ALA A 18 21.73 -31.63 30.75
C ALA A 18 22.72 -31.62 31.93
N VAL A 19 23.81 -32.37 31.80
CA VAL A 19 24.94 -32.39 32.72
C VAL A 19 26.03 -31.48 32.14
N ALA A 20 26.55 -30.60 32.99
CA ALA A 20 27.68 -29.71 32.73
C ALA A 20 29.03 -30.37 33.08
N PHE A 21 30.12 -29.61 32.85
CA PHE A 21 31.56 -29.90 33.02
C PHE A 21 32.24 -30.48 31.76
N GLY A 22 33.43 -30.06 31.34
CA GLY A 22 34.46 -29.18 31.89
C GLY A 22 35.79 -29.56 31.20
N CYS A 23 36.62 -28.58 30.83
CA CYS A 23 37.93 -28.81 30.21
C CYS A 23 38.96 -29.43 31.17
N SER A 24 39.81 -30.34 30.68
CA SER A 24 41.28 -30.47 30.89
C SER A 24 41.79 -31.87 30.50
N GLY A 25 42.89 -31.98 29.74
CA GLY A 25 43.53 -33.26 29.28
C GLY A 25 44.52 -33.86 30.30
N PRO A 26 45.60 -34.59 29.92
CA PRO A 26 45.93 -35.31 28.67
C PRO A 26 46.47 -36.76 28.88
N ALA A 27 46.91 -37.41 27.77
CA ALA A 27 48.05 -38.35 27.61
C ALA A 27 47.80 -39.83 27.19
N ASN A 28 48.49 -40.19 26.08
CA ASN A 28 49.10 -41.48 25.65
C ASN A 28 48.23 -42.75 25.48
N SER A 29 48.45 -43.68 24.53
CA SER A 29 49.54 -43.94 23.57
C SER A 29 49.06 -44.86 22.41
N ASP A 30 49.89 -44.96 21.35
CA ASP A 30 50.06 -46.10 20.41
C ASP A 30 49.16 -46.28 19.14
N ARG A 31 49.63 -45.65 18.05
CA ARG A 31 49.97 -46.11 16.66
C ARG A 31 49.60 -47.55 16.16
N PRO A 32 49.68 -47.83 14.84
CA PRO A 32 48.79 -47.47 13.71
C PRO A 32 48.28 -48.70 12.92
N THR A 33 47.21 -48.57 12.13
CA THR A 33 47.13 -49.24 10.81
C THR A 33 46.28 -48.46 9.81
N ASP A 34 46.85 -48.36 8.62
CA ASP A 34 46.36 -47.78 7.39
C ASP A 34 45.20 -48.61 6.80
N THR A 35 44.14 -47.96 6.32
CA THR A 35 43.39 -48.38 5.13
C THR A 35 42.37 -47.31 4.71
N THR A 36 42.72 -46.63 3.63
CA THR A 36 41.85 -46.05 2.60
C THR A 36 40.37 -46.45 2.66
N SER A 37 39.48 -45.48 2.90
CA SER A 37 38.26 -45.25 2.11
C SER A 37 37.50 -44.04 2.66
N GLN A 38 37.50 -42.94 1.90
CA GLN A 38 36.46 -41.92 2.07
C GLN A 38 35.12 -42.51 1.61
N PRO A 39 34.03 -42.35 2.36
CA PRO A 39 32.72 -42.17 1.76
C PRO A 39 32.46 -40.66 1.62
N ALA A 40 32.09 -40.29 0.40
CA ALA A 40 31.61 -38.96 0.06
C ALA A 40 30.51 -38.53 1.04
N LYS A 41 30.68 -37.36 1.65
CA LYS A 41 29.66 -36.73 2.49
C LYS A 41 28.55 -36.24 1.56
N ALA A 42 27.49 -37.03 1.45
CA ALA A 42 26.22 -36.60 0.92
C ALA A 42 25.76 -35.38 1.75
N THR A 43 25.93 -34.18 1.20
CA THR A 43 25.24 -32.99 1.70
C THR A 43 23.76 -33.19 1.43
N SER A 44 23.01 -33.39 2.52
CA SER A 44 21.56 -33.47 2.52
C SER A 44 20.97 -32.27 1.80
N THR A 45 19.99 -32.54 0.94
CA THR A 45 18.98 -31.58 0.50
C THR A 45 18.11 -31.22 1.70
N ALA A 46 18.67 -30.48 2.67
CA ALA A 46 17.92 -29.84 3.73
C ALA A 46 17.01 -28.78 3.09
N ASP A 47 15.77 -28.71 3.57
CA ASP A 47 14.71 -27.86 3.05
C ASP A 47 15.19 -26.41 2.91
N ARG A 48 15.40 -25.96 1.67
CA ARG A 48 15.85 -24.58 1.40
C ARG A 48 14.69 -23.62 1.64
N SER A 49 14.97 -22.46 2.24
CA SER A 49 14.00 -21.37 2.35
C SER A 49 13.43 -21.02 0.97
N ASP A 50 12.21 -20.50 0.94
CA ASP A 50 11.54 -20.13 -0.32
C ASP A 50 12.34 -19.08 -1.09
N ALA A 51 13.02 -18.17 -0.38
CA ALA A 51 13.99 -17.24 -0.96
C ALA A 51 15.14 -18.00 -1.65
N GLY A 52 15.74 -18.98 -0.99
CA GLY A 52 16.81 -19.81 -1.55
C GLY A 52 16.42 -20.54 -2.84
N LYS A 53 15.17 -21.00 -2.96
CA LYS A 53 14.64 -21.68 -4.17
C LYS A 53 14.46 -20.70 -5.35
N ILE A 54 14.07 -19.47 -5.08
CA ILE A 54 13.83 -18.45 -6.11
C ILE A 54 15.15 -17.86 -6.64
N LEU A 55 16.13 -17.65 -5.76
CA LEU A 55 17.42 -17.06 -6.11
C LEU A 55 18.22 -17.89 -7.13
N ASP A 56 17.97 -19.20 -7.24
CA ASP A 56 18.60 -20.07 -8.26
C ASP A 56 18.27 -19.63 -9.71
N LYS A 57 17.22 -18.82 -9.91
CA LYS A 57 16.76 -18.33 -11.22
C LYS A 57 17.10 -16.86 -11.48
N TRP A 58 17.87 -16.23 -10.58
CA TRP A 58 18.20 -14.81 -10.64
C TRP A 58 19.61 -14.59 -11.22
N PRO A 59 19.90 -13.38 -11.76
CA PRO A 59 21.27 -13.00 -12.11
C PRO A 59 22.18 -13.00 -10.87
N ASN A 60 23.48 -13.23 -11.09
CA ASN A 60 24.43 -13.43 -9.99
C ASN A 60 24.54 -12.22 -9.05
N ARG A 61 24.49 -10.97 -9.54
CA ARG A 61 24.69 -9.79 -8.68
C ARG A 61 23.55 -9.60 -7.67
N PRO A 62 22.26 -9.61 -8.06
CA PRO A 62 21.15 -9.62 -7.11
C PRO A 62 21.21 -10.78 -6.11
N VAL A 63 21.65 -11.98 -6.52
CA VAL A 63 21.79 -13.13 -5.60
C VAL A 63 22.80 -12.84 -4.50
N LEU A 64 23.92 -12.19 -4.82
CA LEU A 64 24.92 -11.82 -3.81
C LEU A 64 24.36 -10.81 -2.82
N ALA A 65 23.69 -9.76 -3.31
CA ALA A 65 23.06 -8.76 -2.45
C ALA A 65 21.96 -9.38 -1.58
N ALA A 66 21.12 -10.24 -2.13
CA ALA A 66 20.10 -10.96 -1.36
C ALA A 66 20.72 -11.78 -0.23
N ARG A 67 21.83 -12.50 -0.48
CA ARG A 67 22.53 -13.27 0.55
C ARG A 67 23.15 -12.38 1.61
N GLN A 68 23.68 -11.22 1.24
CA GLN A 68 24.18 -10.23 2.19
C GLN A 68 23.06 -9.69 3.09
N MET A 69 21.94 -9.28 2.49
CA MET A 69 20.78 -8.80 3.26
C MET A 69 20.21 -9.90 4.17
N MET A 70 20.12 -11.15 3.71
CA MET A 70 19.69 -12.28 4.55
C MET A 70 20.65 -12.53 5.72
N ALA A 71 21.96 -12.41 5.49
CA ALA A 71 22.95 -12.58 6.55
C ALA A 71 22.87 -11.48 7.62
N GLN A 72 22.48 -10.26 7.21
CA GLN A 72 22.43 -9.09 8.09
C GLN A 72 21.08 -8.91 8.80
N TYR A 73 19.97 -9.16 8.09
CA TYR A 73 18.61 -8.86 8.52
C TYR A 73 17.72 -10.10 8.70
N GLY A 74 18.24 -11.31 8.44
CA GLY A 74 17.46 -12.54 8.47
C GLY A 74 16.64 -12.77 7.19
N GLU A 75 15.76 -13.77 7.21
CA GLU A 75 14.95 -14.09 6.02
C GLU A 75 13.97 -12.94 5.68
N PRO A 76 13.76 -12.63 4.38
CA PRO A 76 12.83 -11.59 3.94
C PRO A 76 11.38 -11.95 4.31
N GLN A 77 10.57 -10.93 4.62
CA GLN A 77 9.14 -11.13 4.90
C GLN A 77 8.30 -11.27 3.63
N GLU A 78 8.74 -10.74 2.48
CA GLU A 78 8.14 -11.02 1.18
C GLU A 78 9.13 -11.69 0.23
N VAL A 79 8.69 -12.78 -0.39
CA VAL A 79 9.46 -13.53 -1.38
C VAL A 79 8.62 -13.69 -2.64
N THR A 80 9.12 -13.18 -3.76
CA THR A 80 8.49 -13.32 -5.08
C THR A 80 9.54 -13.68 -6.14
N SER A 81 9.11 -14.12 -7.33
CA SER A 81 10.04 -14.42 -8.42
C SER A 81 10.87 -13.23 -8.91
N GLU A 82 10.49 -11.99 -8.56
CA GLU A 82 11.09 -10.75 -9.06
C GLU A 82 11.73 -9.87 -7.97
N LYS A 83 11.35 -10.02 -6.69
CA LYS A 83 11.90 -9.25 -5.57
C LYS A 83 11.86 -10.01 -4.24
N LEU A 84 12.79 -9.64 -3.34
CA LEU A 84 12.78 -9.93 -1.92
C LEU A 84 12.60 -8.63 -1.15
N VAL A 85 11.78 -8.64 -0.09
CA VAL A 85 11.49 -7.45 0.72
C VAL A 85 11.68 -7.73 2.20
N TRP A 86 12.39 -6.83 2.86
CA TRP A 86 12.41 -6.70 4.30
C TRP A 86 11.66 -5.44 4.73
N HIS A 87 10.84 -5.52 5.78
CA HIS A 87 10.06 -4.41 6.30
C HIS A 87 10.48 -4.06 7.71
N ASN A 88 10.62 -2.76 7.99
CA ASN A 88 10.93 -2.22 9.32
C ASN A 88 12.21 -2.79 9.96
N GLU A 89 13.24 -3.04 9.16
CA GLU A 89 14.55 -3.50 9.63
C GLU A 89 15.50 -2.32 9.84
N GLY A 90 16.04 -2.19 11.05
CA GLY A 90 16.92 -1.08 11.40
C GLY A 90 16.21 0.29 11.24
N PRO A 91 16.86 1.30 10.63
CA PRO A 91 16.23 2.59 10.37
C PRO A 91 15.38 2.61 9.09
N TYR A 92 15.27 1.48 8.38
CA TYR A 92 14.64 1.44 7.07
C TYR A 92 13.18 1.02 7.21
N LYS A 93 12.31 1.75 6.53
CA LYS A 93 10.92 1.35 6.34
C LYS A 93 10.84 0.07 5.51
N ARG A 94 11.68 -0.03 4.47
CA ARG A 94 11.86 -1.24 3.67
C ARG A 94 13.24 -1.34 3.04
N ILE A 95 13.70 -2.57 2.87
CA ILE A 95 14.85 -2.95 2.04
C ILE A 95 14.33 -3.85 0.92
N VAL A 96 14.72 -3.58 -0.32
CA VAL A 96 14.27 -4.36 -1.48
C VAL A 96 15.45 -4.79 -2.32
N VAL A 97 15.56 -6.09 -2.59
CA VAL A 97 16.47 -6.62 -3.63
C VAL A 97 15.61 -7.09 -4.80
N THR A 98 15.90 -6.60 -6.01
CA THR A 98 15.18 -6.95 -7.24
C THR A 98 16.01 -7.83 -8.16
N LYS A 99 15.36 -8.74 -8.88
CA LYS A 99 15.96 -9.52 -9.96
C LYS A 99 16.45 -8.65 -11.12
N LEU A 100 15.73 -7.57 -11.40
CA LEU A 100 16.05 -6.62 -12.47
C LEU A 100 17.27 -5.78 -12.11
N GLU A 101 18.30 -5.82 -12.97
CA GLU A 101 19.47 -4.95 -12.93
C GLU A 101 19.23 -3.73 -13.83
N ILE A 102 19.45 -2.52 -13.31
CA ILE A 102 19.37 -1.27 -14.11
C ILE A 102 20.78 -0.66 -14.19
N PRO A 103 21.33 -0.40 -15.39
CA PRO A 103 22.62 0.27 -15.53
C PRO A 103 22.60 1.66 -14.89
N HIS A 104 23.63 1.96 -14.10
CA HIS A 104 23.80 3.25 -13.44
C HIS A 104 25.29 3.65 -13.47
N ASP A 105 25.60 4.83 -14.03
CA ASP A 105 26.97 5.25 -14.30
C ASP A 105 27.55 6.23 -13.27
N PHE A 106 26.78 6.63 -12.26
CA PHE A 106 27.22 7.52 -11.20
C PHE A 106 27.40 6.77 -9.87
N PRO A 107 28.51 6.95 -9.13
CA PRO A 107 29.69 7.74 -9.47
C PRO A 107 30.63 7.02 -10.46
N LYS A 108 30.37 5.74 -10.71
CA LYS A 108 31.04 4.89 -11.69
C LYS A 108 30.03 3.86 -12.23
N PRO A 109 30.28 3.25 -13.40
CA PRO A 109 29.42 2.19 -13.94
C PRO A 109 29.19 1.03 -12.97
N HIS A 110 27.93 0.76 -12.65
CA HIS A 110 27.46 -0.37 -11.84
C HIS A 110 25.99 -0.68 -12.19
N MET A 111 25.37 -1.59 -11.43
CA MET A 111 23.99 -2.04 -11.65
C MET A 111 23.16 -1.84 -10.40
N ASP A 112 22.04 -1.16 -10.55
CA ASP A 112 21.09 -0.90 -9.49
C ASP A 112 20.13 -2.09 -9.31
N TYR A 113 20.13 -2.70 -8.12
CA TYR A 113 19.22 -3.81 -7.78
C TYR A 113 18.90 -3.90 -6.28
N LEU A 114 19.52 -3.07 -5.44
CA LEU A 114 19.29 -3.01 -4.00
C LEU A 114 18.80 -1.60 -3.63
N ALA A 115 17.66 -1.52 -2.94
CA ALA A 115 17.06 -0.27 -2.52
C ALA A 115 16.83 -0.22 -1.00
N HIS A 116 17.07 0.95 -0.41
CA HIS A 116 16.74 1.25 0.98
C HIS A 116 15.79 2.44 1.01
N THR A 117 14.62 2.26 1.63
CA THR A 117 13.64 3.31 1.81
C THR A 117 13.53 3.69 3.27
N ILE A 118 13.45 5.00 3.53
CA ILE A 118 13.21 5.57 4.85
C ILE A 118 11.95 6.43 4.85
N ASP A 119 11.37 6.59 6.03
CA ASP A 119 10.34 7.58 6.30
C ASP A 119 10.96 9.00 6.26
N TYR A 120 10.62 9.77 5.24
CA TYR A 120 11.23 11.07 4.96
C TYR A 120 10.32 11.98 4.12
N ARG A 121 10.06 13.20 4.60
CA ARG A 121 9.36 14.23 3.84
C ARG A 121 10.37 15.20 3.23
N ALA A 122 10.73 14.99 1.97
CA ALA A 122 11.51 15.96 1.24
C ALA A 122 10.65 17.21 0.89
N PRO A 123 11.14 18.44 1.11
CA PRO A 123 10.48 19.65 0.66
C PRO A 123 10.32 19.68 -0.87
N ALA A 124 9.17 20.15 -1.36
CA ALA A 124 8.86 20.14 -2.78
C ALA A 124 9.82 20.99 -3.62
N ASP A 125 10.31 22.10 -3.06
CA ASP A 125 11.31 22.98 -3.68
C ASP A 125 12.72 22.37 -3.75
N LYS A 126 12.95 21.23 -3.08
CA LYS A 126 14.21 20.48 -3.12
C LYS A 126 14.18 19.29 -4.08
N ALA A 127 13.03 18.97 -4.68
CA ALA A 127 12.89 17.82 -5.55
C ALA A 127 13.86 17.83 -6.73
N SER A 128 14.02 18.98 -7.41
CA SER A 128 14.96 19.09 -8.54
C SER A 128 16.41 18.89 -8.11
N ALA A 129 16.82 19.48 -6.98
CA ALA A 129 18.17 19.33 -6.47
C ALA A 129 18.51 17.88 -6.08
N LEU A 130 17.54 17.13 -5.58
CA LEU A 130 17.70 15.70 -5.28
C LEU A 130 17.86 14.87 -6.55
N VAL A 131 17.09 15.16 -7.61
CA VAL A 131 17.20 14.50 -8.92
C VAL A 131 18.53 14.86 -9.60
N ASP A 132 18.95 16.12 -9.52
CA ASP A 132 20.24 16.58 -10.07
C ASP A 132 21.43 15.92 -9.34
N PHE A 133 21.27 15.58 -8.06
CA PHE A 133 22.27 14.88 -7.28
C PHE A 133 22.43 13.44 -7.75
N ASP A 134 21.36 12.65 -7.81
CA ASP A 134 21.41 11.24 -8.20
C ASP A 134 20.03 10.78 -8.74
N GLY A 135 20.03 10.21 -9.95
CA GLY A 135 18.81 9.71 -10.59
C GLY A 135 18.18 8.50 -9.89
N SER A 136 18.93 7.86 -8.98
CA SER A 136 18.49 6.74 -8.16
C SER A 136 17.99 7.16 -6.77
N VAL A 137 17.85 8.46 -6.51
CA VAL A 137 17.06 9.00 -5.40
C VAL A 137 15.60 9.14 -5.83
N ILE A 138 14.70 8.45 -5.13
CA ILE A 138 13.26 8.50 -5.38
C ILE A 138 12.58 9.12 -4.17
N VAL A 139 11.82 10.19 -4.38
CA VAL A 139 11.00 10.85 -3.36
C VAL A 139 9.53 10.59 -3.66
N ASP A 140 8.81 10.02 -2.68
CA ASP A 140 7.35 9.93 -2.69
C ASP A 140 6.80 10.83 -1.57
N ARG A 141 6.29 12.00 -1.95
CA ARG A 141 5.72 12.96 -1.00
C ARG A 141 4.44 12.43 -0.34
N THR A 142 3.60 11.72 -1.09
CA THR A 142 2.32 11.20 -0.62
C THR A 142 2.53 10.17 0.47
N ALA A 143 3.41 9.19 0.22
CA ALA A 143 3.78 8.16 1.20
C ALA A 143 4.73 8.69 2.28
N GLY A 144 5.40 9.82 2.02
CA GLY A 144 6.42 10.39 2.91
C GLY A 144 7.69 9.55 2.92
N GLU A 145 8.22 9.24 1.75
CA GLU A 145 9.33 8.31 1.61
C GLU A 145 10.46 8.90 0.78
N MET A 146 11.69 8.55 1.16
CA MET A 146 12.87 8.72 0.32
C MET A 146 13.57 7.38 0.18
N THR A 147 13.90 7.01 -1.06
CA THR A 147 14.57 5.76 -1.41
C THR A 147 15.86 6.06 -2.13
N ALA A 148 16.93 5.34 -1.79
CA ALA A 148 18.13 5.23 -2.60
C ALA A 148 18.23 3.83 -3.20
N ARG A 149 18.69 3.73 -4.44
CA ARG A 149 18.94 2.46 -5.14
C ARG A 149 20.37 2.42 -5.66
N CYS A 150 21.03 1.27 -5.49
CA CYS A 150 22.43 1.04 -5.86
C CYS A 150 22.73 -0.47 -5.93
N ASP A 151 24.01 -0.84 -6.03
CA ASP A 151 24.52 -2.23 -5.92
C ASP A 151 24.88 -2.62 -4.49
N LEU A 152 25.12 -1.65 -3.61
CA LEU A 152 25.60 -1.82 -2.23
C LEU A 152 24.76 -1.05 -1.20
N GLU A 153 24.58 -1.62 -0.01
CA GLU A 153 23.87 -0.94 1.09
C GLU A 153 24.59 0.34 1.50
N GLY A 154 25.92 0.30 1.70
CA GLY A 154 26.65 1.47 2.17
C GLY A 154 26.57 2.67 1.22
N HIS A 155 26.46 2.41 -0.08
CA HIS A 155 26.24 3.47 -1.07
C HIS A 155 24.81 4.02 -1.01
N ASN A 156 23.80 3.19 -0.75
CA ASN A 156 22.45 3.68 -0.47
C ASN A 156 22.42 4.57 0.78
N ILE A 157 23.10 4.17 1.86
CA ILE A 157 23.24 4.98 3.08
C ILE A 157 23.90 6.33 2.75
N LEU A 158 24.98 6.31 1.97
CA LEU A 158 25.68 7.52 1.52
C LEU A 158 24.78 8.44 0.70
N THR A 159 24.02 7.89 -0.25
CA THR A 159 23.03 8.62 -1.05
C THR A 159 21.99 9.29 -0.14
N LEU A 160 21.41 8.56 0.80
CA LEU A 160 20.38 9.09 1.73
C LEU A 160 20.94 10.21 2.63
N ASN A 161 22.18 10.06 3.11
CA ASN A 161 22.86 11.08 3.92
C ASN A 161 23.13 12.37 3.14
N LEU A 162 23.64 12.26 1.91
CA LEU A 162 23.91 13.42 1.07
C LEU A 162 22.62 14.08 0.57
N ALA A 163 21.58 13.30 0.29
CA ALA A 163 20.25 13.82 0.00
C ALA A 163 19.69 14.64 1.18
N HIS A 164 19.87 14.17 2.41
CA HIS A 164 19.51 14.93 3.60
C HIS A 164 20.31 16.23 3.75
N ASP A 165 21.62 16.19 3.47
CA ASP A 165 22.46 17.40 3.51
C ASP A 165 22.01 18.43 2.44
N ILE A 166 21.54 18.00 1.27
CA ILE A 166 20.96 18.89 0.25
C ILE A 166 19.66 19.54 0.76
N VAL A 167 18.76 18.73 1.33
CA VAL A 167 17.47 19.21 1.85
C VAL A 167 17.67 20.22 2.96
N THR A 168 18.62 19.97 3.86
CA THR A 168 18.95 20.86 4.99
C THR A 168 19.85 22.05 4.61
N GLY A 169 20.27 22.13 3.33
CA GLY A 169 21.09 23.23 2.82
C GLY A 169 22.55 23.19 3.25
N LYS A 170 23.04 22.06 3.77
CA LYS A 170 24.43 21.86 4.14
C LYS A 170 25.35 21.64 2.93
N THR A 171 24.78 21.17 1.81
CA THR A 171 25.46 21.04 0.52
C THR A 171 24.49 21.37 -0.62
N ASP A 172 25.01 21.60 -1.81
CA ASP A 172 24.24 21.56 -3.05
C ASP A 172 24.45 20.23 -3.79
N ALA A 173 23.70 20.00 -4.87
CA ALA A 173 23.76 18.78 -5.67
C ALA A 173 25.15 18.52 -6.27
N ALA A 174 25.83 19.55 -6.78
CA ALA A 174 27.14 19.40 -7.41
C ALA A 174 28.22 19.01 -6.39
N GLN A 175 28.22 19.67 -5.23
CA GLN A 175 29.10 19.37 -4.11
C GLN A 175 28.81 17.99 -3.52
N ALA A 176 27.54 17.60 -3.43
CA ALA A 176 27.14 16.27 -2.99
C ALA A 176 27.67 15.19 -3.94
N ARG A 177 27.55 15.39 -5.26
CA ARG A 177 28.10 14.45 -6.27
C ARG A 177 29.61 14.27 -6.13
N LYS A 178 30.33 15.36 -5.92
CA LYS A 178 31.79 15.32 -5.67
C LYS A 178 32.10 14.57 -4.37
N SER A 179 31.41 14.91 -3.29
CA SER A 179 31.58 14.29 -1.97
C SER A 179 31.27 12.80 -2.01
N PHE A 180 30.26 12.38 -2.79
CA PHE A 180 29.93 10.97 -3.00
C PHE A 180 31.15 10.20 -3.52
N GLY A 181 31.79 10.69 -4.59
CA GLY A 181 32.99 10.08 -5.14
C GLY A 181 34.14 10.02 -4.14
N GLU A 182 34.35 11.09 -3.36
CA GLU A 182 35.37 11.13 -2.30
C GLU A 182 35.10 10.06 -1.23
N TYR A 183 33.85 9.93 -0.76
CA TYR A 183 33.49 8.90 0.23
C TYR A 183 33.63 7.48 -0.31
N VAL A 184 33.26 7.23 -1.58
CA VAL A 184 33.45 5.92 -2.22
C VAL A 184 34.92 5.54 -2.31
N VAL A 185 35.81 6.50 -2.60
CA VAL A 185 37.26 6.26 -2.59
C VAL A 185 37.74 5.95 -1.16
N GLN A 186 37.29 6.70 -0.15
CA GLN A 186 37.65 6.44 1.25
C GLN A 186 37.19 5.06 1.72
N ASP A 187 35.98 4.64 1.35
CA ASP A 187 35.47 3.32 1.66
C ASP A 187 36.31 2.21 1.00
N ALA A 188 36.65 2.39 -0.29
CA ALA A 188 37.53 1.46 -1.02
C ALA A 188 38.95 1.37 -0.43
N LEU A 189 39.42 2.40 0.26
CA LEU A 189 40.70 2.41 1.00
C LEU A 189 40.59 1.75 2.38
N GLY A 190 39.41 1.29 2.79
CA GLY A 190 39.18 0.64 4.08
C GLY A 190 39.02 1.62 5.25
N ASN A 191 38.71 2.89 4.98
CA ASN A 191 38.52 3.91 6.01
C ASN A 191 37.09 3.96 6.57
N TYR A 192 36.13 3.28 5.93
CA TYR A 192 34.74 3.12 6.36
C TYR A 192 34.10 4.41 6.89
N PRO A 193 33.96 5.45 6.04
CA PRO A 193 33.43 6.73 6.47
C PRO A 193 32.03 6.58 7.09
N LYS A 194 31.73 7.40 8.11
CA LYS A 194 30.43 7.36 8.82
C LYS A 194 29.22 7.45 7.87
N TYR A 195 29.37 8.25 6.81
CA TYR A 195 28.35 8.46 5.79
C TYR A 195 28.00 7.21 4.98
N VAL A 196 28.87 6.20 4.94
CA VAL A 196 28.65 4.93 4.23
C VAL A 196 28.17 3.83 5.19
N THR A 197 28.40 3.98 6.49
CA THR A 197 28.14 2.92 7.48
C THR A 197 26.86 3.11 8.28
N ALA A 198 26.34 4.33 8.39
CA ALA A 198 25.08 4.60 9.08
C ALA A 198 24.40 5.88 8.58
N LEU A 199 23.09 5.98 8.76
CA LEU A 199 22.39 7.26 8.61
C LEU A 199 22.89 8.26 9.66
N GLN A 200 23.17 9.49 9.22
CA GLN A 200 23.66 10.59 10.05
C GLN A 200 22.50 11.45 10.61
N PHE A 201 21.28 10.99 10.40
CA PHE A 201 20.04 11.61 10.87
C PHE A 201 19.04 10.50 11.23
N GLN A 202 18.01 10.84 12.00
CA GLN A 202 16.91 9.93 12.31
C GLN A 202 15.80 10.10 11.26
N PRO A 203 15.27 9.00 10.68
CA PRO A 203 14.06 9.05 9.88
C PRO A 203 12.88 9.71 10.61
N MET A 204 11.95 10.29 9.86
CA MET A 204 10.83 11.04 10.42
C MET A 204 9.73 10.10 10.92
N ALA A 205 9.06 10.43 12.02
CA ALA A 205 7.99 9.58 12.58
C ALA A 205 6.67 9.62 11.78
N SER A 206 6.38 10.73 11.09
CA SER A 206 5.12 10.90 10.32
C SER A 206 5.34 11.77 9.08
N PRO A 207 6.10 11.27 8.09
CA PRO A 207 6.48 12.06 6.92
C PRO A 207 5.37 12.21 5.87
N ALA A 208 4.36 11.34 5.86
CA ALA A 208 3.36 11.25 4.80
C ALA A 208 2.62 12.58 4.57
N ASP A 209 2.61 13.06 3.33
CA ASP A 209 1.91 14.28 2.91
C ASP A 209 0.90 13.95 1.80
N PRO A 210 -0.29 13.44 2.16
CA PRO A 210 -1.28 13.01 1.17
C PRO A 210 -1.95 14.16 0.41
N GLY A 211 -1.51 15.40 0.58
CA GLY A 211 -2.10 16.58 -0.05
C GLY A 211 -3.45 16.98 0.54
N SER A 212 -4.08 17.96 -0.10
CA SER A 212 -5.41 18.47 0.27
C SER A 212 -6.33 18.49 -0.95
N PRO A 213 -7.63 18.16 -0.79
CA PRO A 213 -8.58 18.27 -1.87
C PRO A 213 -8.70 19.71 -2.40
N ILE A 214 -8.82 19.86 -3.72
CA ILE A 214 -8.98 21.17 -4.39
C ILE A 214 -10.39 21.40 -4.94
N ILE A 215 -11.20 20.35 -5.05
CA ILE A 215 -12.59 20.46 -5.51
C ILE A 215 -13.40 21.03 -4.36
N PRO A 216 -14.04 22.20 -4.52
CA PRO A 216 -14.86 22.76 -3.45
C PRO A 216 -15.93 21.76 -3.01
N GLY A 217 -16.07 21.56 -1.69
CA GLY A 217 -17.06 20.65 -1.11
C GLY A 217 -16.73 19.16 -1.24
N SER A 218 -15.53 18.82 -1.72
CA SER A 218 -15.07 17.43 -1.77
C SER A 218 -15.07 16.77 -0.39
N PRO A 219 -15.22 15.43 -0.34
CA PRO A 219 -15.08 14.69 0.89
C PRO A 219 -13.74 14.93 1.59
N LYS A 220 -13.76 14.90 2.93
CA LYS A 220 -12.58 14.94 3.79
C LYS A 220 -12.43 13.59 4.47
N ARG A 221 -11.20 13.11 4.62
CA ARG A 221 -10.93 11.94 5.47
C ARG A 221 -11.35 12.25 6.90
N ALA A 222 -11.96 11.27 7.56
CA ALA A 222 -12.09 11.31 9.01
C ALA A 222 -10.68 11.45 9.62
N VAL A 223 -10.53 12.41 10.52
CA VAL A 223 -9.27 12.63 11.25
C VAL A 223 -9.27 11.71 12.47
N ASP A 224 -8.39 10.71 12.49
CA ASP A 224 -8.20 9.85 13.66
C ASP A 224 -7.79 10.72 14.86
N GLY A 225 -8.63 10.78 15.88
CA GLY A 225 -8.33 11.41 17.17
C GLY A 225 -8.59 12.92 17.29
N ALA A 226 -9.09 13.62 16.26
CA ALA A 226 -9.57 14.99 16.46
C ALA A 226 -11.01 14.99 16.98
N VAL A 227 -11.13 14.86 18.30
CA VAL A 227 -12.28 15.36 19.06
C VAL A 227 -12.34 16.87 18.83
N GLY A 228 -13.08 17.33 17.82
CA GLY A 228 -13.00 18.75 17.43
C GLY A 228 -14.13 19.33 16.59
N THR A 229 -15.12 18.55 16.17
CA THR A 229 -16.38 19.09 15.64
C THR A 229 -17.53 18.42 16.35
N SER A 230 -18.57 19.19 16.63
CA SER A 230 -19.75 18.75 17.37
C SER A 230 -20.28 17.42 16.80
N GLY A 231 -20.76 16.51 17.65
CA GLY A 231 -21.24 15.18 17.21
C GLY A 231 -22.34 15.21 16.12
N THR A 232 -22.94 16.38 15.89
CA THR A 232 -23.90 16.66 14.81
C THR A 232 -23.24 16.84 13.43
N ASP A 233 -22.07 17.50 13.36
CA ASP A 233 -21.37 17.76 12.09
C ASP A 233 -20.84 16.46 11.46
N ASN A 234 -20.51 15.48 12.30
CA ASN A 234 -20.03 14.19 11.85
C ASN A 234 -21.15 13.34 11.21
N ALA A 235 -22.37 13.38 11.76
CA ALA A 235 -23.49 12.59 11.26
C ALA A 235 -23.99 13.09 9.89
N ASP A 236 -24.19 14.41 9.74
CA ASP A 236 -24.58 14.99 8.44
C ASP A 236 -23.46 14.86 7.40
N GLY A 237 -22.20 14.98 7.82
CA GLY A 237 -21.03 14.77 6.96
C GLY A 237 -20.90 13.34 6.46
N GLU A 238 -21.15 12.35 7.32
CA GLU A 238 -21.18 10.94 6.92
C GLU A 238 -22.35 10.63 5.98
N VAL A 239 -23.55 11.19 6.22
CA VAL A 239 -24.68 11.06 5.29
C VAL A 239 -24.35 11.62 3.91
N LEU A 240 -23.74 12.81 3.84
CA LEU A 240 -23.25 13.38 2.58
C LEU A 240 -22.19 12.49 1.92
N GLY A 241 -21.31 11.87 2.72
CA GLY A 241 -20.31 10.90 2.26
C GLY A 241 -20.95 9.67 1.62
N PHE A 242 -21.97 9.09 2.25
CA PHE A 242 -22.73 7.95 1.70
C PHE A 242 -23.40 8.30 0.37
N VAL A 243 -24.06 9.45 0.28
CA VAL A 243 -24.71 9.89 -0.97
C VAL A 243 -23.68 10.04 -2.08
N GLY A 244 -22.56 10.71 -1.81
CA GLY A 244 -21.48 10.85 -2.79
C GLY A 244 -20.89 9.51 -3.21
N ALA A 245 -20.74 8.56 -2.28
CA ALA A 245 -20.25 7.23 -2.58
C ALA A 245 -21.18 6.41 -3.47
N VAL A 246 -22.50 6.53 -3.29
CA VAL A 246 -23.48 5.92 -4.20
C VAL A 246 -23.35 6.53 -5.59
N ASP A 247 -23.35 7.86 -5.71
CA ASP A 247 -23.26 8.52 -7.01
C ASP A 247 -21.99 8.13 -7.78
N GLU A 248 -20.84 8.11 -7.12
CA GLU A 248 -19.58 7.71 -7.76
C GLU A 248 -19.61 6.26 -8.25
N ASN A 249 -20.20 5.34 -7.48
CA ASN A 249 -20.37 3.95 -7.90
C ASN A 249 -21.27 3.82 -9.15
N GLU A 250 -22.39 4.56 -9.19
CA GLU A 250 -23.33 4.56 -10.32
C GLU A 250 -22.71 5.21 -11.58
N ILE A 251 -21.94 6.30 -11.40
CA ILE A 251 -21.17 6.94 -12.49
C ILE A 251 -20.18 5.94 -13.10
N LEU A 252 -19.40 5.25 -12.27
CA LEU A 252 -18.41 4.27 -12.76
C LEU A 252 -19.08 3.10 -13.47
N ALA A 253 -20.17 2.56 -12.93
CA ALA A 253 -20.90 1.45 -13.55
C ALA A 253 -21.50 1.85 -14.90
N ALA A 254 -22.14 3.02 -14.97
CA ALA A 254 -22.71 3.55 -16.21
C ALA A 254 -21.64 3.83 -17.28
N ALA A 255 -20.45 4.32 -16.89
CA ALA A 255 -19.35 4.60 -17.80
C ALA A 255 -18.81 3.32 -18.50
N GLU A 256 -18.83 2.17 -17.83
CA GLU A 256 -18.38 0.89 -18.43
C GLU A 256 -19.30 0.40 -19.55
N VAL A 257 -20.58 0.77 -19.53
CA VAL A 257 -21.55 0.41 -20.58
C VAL A 257 -21.12 0.92 -21.96
N ALA A 258 -20.47 2.09 -22.02
CA ALA A 258 -19.97 2.66 -23.26
C ALA A 258 -18.87 1.82 -23.93
N LYS A 259 -18.19 0.95 -23.16
CA LYS A 259 -17.12 0.06 -23.65
C LYS A 259 -17.62 -1.30 -24.10
N LYS A 260 -18.91 -1.60 -23.87
CA LYS A 260 -19.53 -2.91 -24.13
C LYS A 260 -20.47 -2.85 -25.33
N LYS A 261 -20.66 -3.99 -26.00
CA LYS A 261 -21.61 -4.10 -27.12
C LYS A 261 -23.01 -4.46 -26.63
N VAL A 262 -23.65 -3.48 -26.00
CA VAL A 262 -25.03 -3.60 -25.50
C VAL A 262 -26.05 -2.89 -26.41
N GLY A 263 -27.33 -3.18 -26.21
CA GLY A 263 -28.46 -2.53 -26.88
C GLY A 263 -28.50 -1.01 -26.69
N SER A 264 -29.05 -0.29 -27.68
CA SER A 264 -29.09 1.18 -27.66
C SER A 264 -29.87 1.74 -26.48
N GLU A 265 -30.98 1.11 -26.08
CA GLU A 265 -31.79 1.55 -24.95
C GLU A 265 -31.02 1.45 -23.61
N VAL A 266 -30.18 0.43 -23.46
CA VAL A 266 -29.30 0.27 -22.28
C VAL A 266 -28.18 1.31 -22.28
N LYS A 267 -27.64 1.66 -23.46
CA LYS A 267 -26.66 2.77 -23.59
C LYS A 267 -27.28 4.12 -23.24
N ASP A 268 -28.49 4.37 -23.71
CA ASP A 268 -29.20 5.62 -23.42
C ASP A 268 -29.52 5.74 -21.93
N TYR A 269 -29.95 4.63 -21.31
CA TYR A 269 -30.15 4.56 -19.87
C TYR A 269 -28.87 4.80 -19.07
N ALA A 270 -27.76 4.14 -19.41
CA ALA A 270 -26.48 4.36 -18.76
C ALA A 270 -25.99 5.80 -18.94
N THR A 271 -26.16 6.39 -20.14
CA THR A 271 -25.82 7.79 -20.39
C THR A 271 -26.64 8.74 -19.53
N MET A 272 -27.93 8.46 -19.36
CA MET A 272 -28.82 9.20 -18.48
C MET A 272 -28.33 9.10 -17.02
N LEU A 273 -28.08 7.89 -16.52
CA LEU A 273 -27.58 7.68 -15.15
C LEU A 273 -26.26 8.41 -14.90
N HIS A 274 -25.27 8.25 -15.79
CA HIS A 274 -23.97 8.90 -15.65
C HIS A 274 -24.12 10.43 -15.51
N LYS A 275 -25.00 11.04 -16.32
CA LYS A 275 -25.28 12.48 -16.24
C LYS A 275 -26.03 12.86 -14.97
N ALA A 276 -27.07 12.12 -14.61
CA ALA A 276 -27.92 12.42 -13.45
C ALA A 276 -27.12 12.30 -12.14
N HIS A 277 -26.38 11.21 -11.96
CA HIS A 277 -25.54 10.99 -10.79
C HIS A 277 -24.35 11.95 -10.75
N GLY A 278 -23.73 12.27 -11.88
CA GLY A 278 -22.66 13.28 -11.95
C GLY A 278 -23.13 14.67 -11.50
N GLN A 279 -24.32 15.08 -11.95
CA GLN A 279 -24.95 16.34 -11.52
C GLN A 279 -25.33 16.29 -10.03
N HIS A 280 -25.91 15.18 -9.58
CA HIS A 280 -26.32 14.99 -8.19
C HIS A 280 -25.12 14.99 -7.21
N LEU A 281 -23.99 14.40 -7.59
CA LEU A 281 -22.75 14.46 -6.82
C LEU A 281 -22.26 15.90 -6.67
N ALA A 282 -22.27 16.68 -7.77
CA ALA A 282 -21.90 18.10 -7.75
C ALA A 282 -22.84 18.92 -6.85
N ASP A 283 -24.15 18.67 -6.93
CA ASP A 283 -25.15 19.34 -6.09
C ASP A 283 -25.01 18.95 -4.61
N THR A 284 -24.67 17.69 -4.31
CA THR A 284 -24.39 17.20 -2.96
C THR A 284 -23.16 17.90 -2.36
N MET A 285 -22.07 18.03 -3.11
CA MET A 285 -20.88 18.78 -2.67
C MET A 285 -21.19 20.27 -2.46
N LYS A 286 -21.99 20.87 -3.34
CA LYS A 286 -22.42 22.27 -3.23
C LYS A 286 -23.33 22.48 -2.01
N LEU A 287 -24.24 21.55 -1.73
CA LEU A 287 -25.06 21.56 -0.54
C LEU A 287 -24.19 21.53 0.72
N GLY A 288 -23.24 20.59 0.79
CA GLY A 288 -22.31 20.50 1.92
C GLY A 288 -21.59 21.82 2.21
N GLN A 289 -21.09 22.50 1.17
CA GLN A 289 -20.54 23.84 1.32
C GLN A 289 -21.55 24.84 1.86
N LYS A 290 -22.76 24.86 1.28
CA LYS A 290 -23.82 25.81 1.64
C LYS A 290 -24.21 25.68 3.12
N ILE A 291 -24.31 24.46 3.63
CA ILE A 291 -24.69 24.19 5.02
C ILE A 291 -23.49 24.16 5.98
N GLY A 292 -22.26 24.36 5.49
CA GLY A 292 -21.05 24.34 6.29
C GLY A 292 -20.60 22.94 6.76
N VAL A 293 -21.11 21.87 6.14
CA VAL A 293 -20.81 20.48 6.49
C VAL A 293 -20.13 19.80 5.29
N SER A 294 -18.86 19.44 5.43
CA SER A 294 -18.15 18.69 4.37
C SER A 294 -18.57 17.22 4.40
N PRO A 295 -18.69 16.54 3.25
CA PRO A 295 -18.80 15.07 3.23
C PRO A 295 -17.58 14.45 3.93
N VAL A 296 -17.79 13.34 4.65
CA VAL A 296 -16.74 12.66 5.41
C VAL A 296 -16.54 11.25 4.87
N GLU A 297 -15.29 10.90 4.57
CA GLU A 297 -14.88 9.53 4.26
C GLU A 297 -14.63 8.78 5.57
N THR A 298 -15.65 8.04 6.02
CA THR A 298 -15.60 7.12 7.15
C THR A 298 -15.32 5.70 6.67
N ALA A 299 -15.02 4.77 7.60
CA ALA A 299 -14.84 3.37 7.25
C ALA A 299 -16.09 2.73 6.62
N ASP A 300 -17.29 3.19 6.97
CA ASP A 300 -18.53 2.64 6.39
C ASP A 300 -18.83 3.24 5.00
N VAL A 301 -18.50 4.52 4.79
CA VAL A 301 -18.53 5.12 3.44
C VAL A 301 -17.54 4.40 2.52
N ASP A 302 -16.30 4.15 2.99
CA ASP A 302 -15.30 3.41 2.22
C ASP A 302 -15.77 1.97 1.89
N LYS A 303 -16.36 1.25 2.85
CA LYS A 303 -16.96 -0.08 2.57
C LYS A 303 -18.01 -0.04 1.46
N LEU A 304 -18.81 1.03 1.37
CA LEU A 304 -19.80 1.16 0.31
C LEU A 304 -19.13 1.35 -1.06
N ARG A 305 -18.06 2.15 -1.13
CA ARG A 305 -17.24 2.34 -2.34
C ARG A 305 -16.60 1.02 -2.78
N VAL A 306 -15.98 0.30 -1.85
CA VAL A 306 -15.37 -1.01 -2.10
C VAL A 306 -16.41 -2.03 -2.56
N LYS A 307 -17.60 -2.08 -1.94
CA LYS A 307 -18.72 -2.94 -2.38
C LYS A 307 -19.11 -2.63 -3.83
N GLY A 308 -19.27 -1.35 -4.17
CA GLY A 308 -19.60 -0.91 -5.53
C GLY A 308 -18.52 -1.30 -6.55
N ALA A 309 -17.25 -1.05 -6.22
CA ALA A 309 -16.11 -1.43 -7.06
C ALA A 309 -16.02 -2.96 -7.27
N GLY A 310 -16.28 -3.77 -6.24
CA GLY A 310 -16.32 -5.23 -6.34
C GLY A 310 -17.46 -5.75 -7.22
N ASN A 311 -18.65 -5.15 -7.11
CA ASN A 311 -19.78 -5.44 -8.00
C ASN A 311 -19.43 -5.09 -9.45
N LEU A 312 -18.85 -3.91 -9.69
CA LEU A 312 -18.44 -3.49 -11.03
C LEU A 312 -17.37 -4.41 -11.61
N ALA A 313 -16.35 -4.78 -10.83
CA ALA A 313 -15.31 -5.71 -11.24
C ALA A 313 -15.88 -7.06 -11.68
N SER A 314 -16.93 -7.53 -11.00
CA SER A 314 -17.63 -8.76 -11.37
C SER A 314 -18.37 -8.61 -12.71
N LEU A 315 -19.03 -7.47 -12.93
CA LEU A 315 -19.75 -7.18 -14.18
C LEU A 315 -18.80 -7.06 -15.37
N ILE A 316 -17.74 -6.25 -15.30
CA ILE A 316 -16.86 -5.97 -16.45
C ILE A 316 -16.16 -7.22 -17.00
N SER A 317 -16.00 -8.26 -16.17
CA SER A 317 -15.43 -9.54 -16.56
C SER A 317 -16.34 -10.39 -17.45
N LEU A 318 -17.63 -10.05 -17.53
CA LEU A 318 -18.63 -10.77 -18.31
C LEU A 318 -18.56 -10.41 -19.81
N ASP A 319 -18.91 -11.40 -20.63
CA ASP A 319 -19.22 -11.22 -22.06
C ASP A 319 -20.35 -10.19 -22.25
N ASP A 320 -20.42 -9.55 -23.42
CA ASP A 320 -21.31 -8.41 -23.68
C ASP A 320 -22.79 -8.69 -23.33
N ASP A 321 -23.32 -9.87 -23.64
CA ASP A 321 -24.73 -10.23 -23.39
C ASP A 321 -25.02 -10.49 -21.91
N LYS A 322 -24.08 -11.12 -21.20
CA LYS A 322 -24.16 -11.35 -19.75
C LYS A 322 -23.92 -10.06 -18.98
N PHE A 323 -23.04 -9.19 -19.48
CA PHE A 323 -22.81 -7.86 -18.94
C PHE A 323 -24.10 -7.03 -19.00
N GLU A 324 -24.79 -6.99 -20.15
CA GLU A 324 -26.03 -6.22 -20.29
C GLU A 324 -27.08 -6.63 -19.24
N ARG A 325 -27.35 -7.93 -19.14
CA ARG A 325 -28.31 -8.46 -18.15
C ARG A 325 -27.85 -8.20 -16.71
N GLY A 326 -26.58 -8.50 -16.42
CA GLY A 326 -26.01 -8.29 -15.09
C GLY A 326 -26.00 -6.82 -14.66
N TYR A 327 -25.78 -5.90 -15.61
CA TYR A 327 -25.86 -4.47 -15.37
C TYR A 327 -27.28 -4.05 -14.98
N LEU A 328 -28.30 -4.44 -15.75
CA LEU A 328 -29.69 -4.12 -15.41
C LEU A 328 -30.12 -4.74 -14.08
N ASP A 329 -29.73 -5.99 -13.79
CA ASP A 329 -29.96 -6.64 -12.50
C ASP A 329 -29.31 -5.85 -11.35
N ALA A 330 -28.06 -5.39 -11.55
CA ALA A 330 -27.34 -4.59 -10.58
C ALA A 330 -27.99 -3.21 -10.36
N MET A 331 -28.47 -2.54 -11.41
CA MET A 331 -29.17 -1.26 -11.30
C MET A 331 -30.48 -1.41 -10.52
N VAL A 332 -31.28 -2.44 -10.83
CA VAL A 332 -32.52 -2.73 -10.10
C VAL A 332 -32.24 -3.00 -8.62
N LYS A 333 -31.28 -3.86 -8.32
CA LYS A 333 -30.91 -4.22 -6.95
C LYS A 333 -30.34 -3.01 -6.19
N GLY A 334 -29.34 -2.34 -6.76
CA GLY A 334 -28.64 -1.21 -6.15
C GLY A 334 -29.57 -0.04 -5.83
N HIS A 335 -30.40 0.38 -6.79
CA HIS A 335 -31.36 1.46 -6.57
C HIS A 335 -32.41 1.08 -5.51
N THR A 336 -32.83 -0.19 -5.44
CA THR A 336 -33.73 -0.68 -4.38
C THR A 336 -33.06 -0.59 -3.00
N GLU A 337 -31.83 -1.09 -2.87
CA GLU A 337 -31.05 -1.04 -1.61
C GLU A 337 -30.81 0.41 -1.16
N VAL A 338 -30.53 1.33 -2.09
CA VAL A 338 -30.30 2.76 -1.78
C VAL A 338 -31.57 3.44 -1.31
N ILE A 339 -32.73 3.17 -1.91
CA ILE A 339 -34.01 3.71 -1.42
C ILE A 339 -34.28 3.25 0.02
N GLU A 340 -34.08 1.96 0.30
CA GLU A 340 -34.23 1.42 1.65
C GLU A 340 -33.23 2.04 2.64
N MET A 341 -31.99 2.27 2.21
CA MET A 341 -30.97 2.95 3.01
C MET A 341 -31.36 4.40 3.32
N ILE A 342 -31.88 5.14 2.33
CA ILE A 342 -32.36 6.50 2.53
C ILE A 342 -33.47 6.52 3.57
N ASP A 343 -34.49 5.67 3.41
CA ASP A 343 -35.67 5.62 4.27
C ASP A 343 -35.34 5.17 5.69
N ASN A 344 -34.54 4.11 5.81
CA ASN A 344 -34.35 3.44 7.08
C ASN A 344 -33.15 3.94 7.87
N GLN A 345 -32.20 4.61 7.23
CA GLN A 345 -30.93 5.02 7.85
C GLN A 345 -30.64 6.51 7.63
N LEU A 346 -30.49 6.97 6.38
CA LEU A 346 -29.96 8.31 6.11
C LEU A 346 -30.91 9.41 6.57
N LEU A 347 -32.22 9.30 6.29
CA LEU A 347 -33.22 10.29 6.74
C LEU A 347 -33.37 10.33 8.28
N LYS A 348 -33.07 9.23 8.97
CA LYS A 348 -33.10 9.18 10.45
C LYS A 348 -31.82 9.75 11.06
N THR A 349 -30.71 9.61 10.35
CA THR A 349 -29.39 10.09 10.76
C THR A 349 -29.26 11.59 10.53
N ALA A 350 -29.65 12.07 9.35
CA ALA A 350 -29.56 13.46 8.94
C ALA A 350 -30.32 14.39 9.91
N LYS A 351 -29.65 15.46 10.36
CA LYS A 351 -30.16 16.48 11.27
C LYS A 351 -30.44 17.79 10.55
N ASN A 352 -29.63 18.14 9.56
CA ASN A 352 -29.83 19.36 8.79
C ASN A 352 -31.10 19.27 7.90
N PRO A 353 -32.02 20.25 7.96
CA PRO A 353 -33.27 20.20 7.19
C PRO A 353 -33.07 20.32 5.67
N GLU A 354 -32.03 21.02 5.21
CA GLU A 354 -31.71 21.08 3.78
C GLU A 354 -31.15 19.73 3.29
N LEU A 355 -30.35 19.04 4.11
CA LEU A 355 -29.89 17.68 3.80
C LEU A 355 -31.05 16.68 3.77
N GLN A 356 -31.99 16.77 4.71
CA GLN A 356 -33.20 15.94 4.68
C GLN A 356 -34.06 16.21 3.44
N ALA A 357 -34.17 17.46 3.00
CA ALA A 357 -34.87 17.81 1.76
C ALA A 357 -34.15 17.26 0.53
N HIS A 358 -32.82 17.37 0.50
CA HIS A 358 -31.97 16.78 -0.54
C HIS A 358 -32.18 15.27 -0.64
N LEU A 359 -32.08 14.54 0.48
CA LEU A 359 -32.30 13.08 0.52
C LEU A 359 -33.69 12.66 0.01
N LYS A 360 -34.74 13.44 0.29
CA LYS A 360 -36.08 13.16 -0.25
C LYS A 360 -36.11 13.31 -1.76
N ALA A 361 -35.51 14.38 -2.29
CA ALA A 361 -35.38 14.56 -3.74
C ALA A 361 -34.52 13.46 -4.38
N THR A 362 -33.42 13.05 -3.73
CA THR A 362 -32.59 11.91 -4.14
C THR A 362 -33.43 10.63 -4.22
N ARG A 363 -34.22 10.34 -3.18
CA ARG A 363 -35.08 9.15 -3.14
C ARG A 363 -36.05 9.09 -4.32
N ASP A 364 -36.68 10.22 -4.65
CA ASP A 364 -37.61 10.32 -5.77
C ASP A 364 -36.92 10.10 -7.11
N ALA A 365 -35.74 10.71 -7.31
CA ALA A 365 -34.93 10.49 -8.52
C ALA A 365 -34.48 9.03 -8.68
N VAL A 366 -33.96 8.41 -7.61
CA VAL A 366 -33.55 7.00 -7.59
C VAL A 366 -34.75 6.07 -7.87
N THR A 367 -35.96 6.43 -7.43
CA THR A 367 -37.18 5.69 -7.75
C THR A 367 -37.47 5.72 -9.25
N MET A 368 -37.35 6.89 -9.90
CA MET A 368 -37.52 7.01 -11.36
C MET A 368 -36.49 6.17 -12.12
N HIS A 369 -35.23 6.19 -11.67
CA HIS A 369 -34.16 5.39 -12.27
C HIS A 369 -34.45 3.88 -12.13
N LEU A 370 -34.92 3.44 -10.96
CA LEU A 370 -35.29 2.05 -10.68
C LEU A 370 -36.42 1.56 -11.59
N GLU A 371 -37.46 2.38 -11.79
CA GLU A 371 -38.57 2.05 -12.67
C GLU A 371 -38.11 1.85 -14.11
N GLN A 372 -37.22 2.71 -14.60
CA GLN A 372 -36.64 2.56 -15.93
C GLN A 372 -35.75 1.30 -16.04
N ALA A 373 -34.95 0.99 -15.03
CA ALA A 373 -34.16 -0.25 -14.98
C ALA A 373 -35.05 -1.50 -15.09
N LYS A 374 -36.14 -1.55 -14.31
CA LYS A 374 -37.10 -2.67 -14.32
C LYS A 374 -37.76 -2.84 -15.68
N LYS A 375 -38.11 -1.73 -16.35
CA LYS A 375 -38.69 -1.78 -17.70
C LYS A 375 -37.70 -2.42 -18.68
N LEU A 376 -36.46 -1.93 -18.71
CA LEU A 376 -35.41 -2.47 -19.59
C LEU A 376 -35.08 -3.94 -19.27
N GLN A 377 -35.02 -4.30 -18.00
CA GLN A 377 -34.80 -5.68 -17.56
C GLN A 377 -35.90 -6.61 -18.09
N SER A 378 -37.17 -6.17 -18.04
CA SER A 378 -38.30 -6.95 -18.56
C SER A 378 -38.30 -7.06 -20.09
N ASP A 379 -37.86 -6.00 -20.79
CA ASP A 379 -37.79 -5.96 -22.26
C ASP A 379 -36.63 -6.84 -22.77
N SER A 380 -35.50 -6.91 -22.04
CA SER A 380 -34.32 -7.75 -22.36
C SER A 380 -34.53 -9.25 -22.11
N GLN A 381 -35.55 -9.63 -21.32
CA GLN A 381 -35.91 -11.03 -21.05
C GLN A 381 -36.92 -11.63 -22.05
N ARG A 382 -37.46 -10.81 -22.97
CA ARG A 382 -38.33 -11.24 -24.06
C ARG A 382 -37.54 -11.51 -25.32
#